data_AF-A0A2D6XDD4-F1
#
_entry.id   AF-A0A2D6XDD4-F1
#
_cell.length_a   1.000
_cell.length_b   1.000
_cell.length_c   1.000
_cell.angle_alpha   90.00
_cell.angle_beta   90.00
_cell.angle_gamma   90.00
#
_symmetry.space_group_name_H-M   'P 1'
#
loop_
_entity.id
_entity.type
_entity.pdbx_description
1 polymer ?
#
loop_
_entity_poly.entity_id
_entity_poly.type
_entity_poly.pdbx_seq_one_letter_code
_entity_poly.pdbx_strand_id
1 'polypeptide(L)'
;APEAPVAAKPPVAAVEAATDTPEFKAWFGGSKVVDADGKPLVVYHATSRDFDAFKPGSPDGGFGSSMYFSNSTDDINLNYANIEGPDIAARMAHGEVVGDPQFSVMPVYIKMENPVYLDPSGKTGRTVFNETGSVVQLLEAIDDVAVDFYKSSASVRKLKDFVRESLEHGELDAMGFYAEAKRPGRYYFNIGGKDRRNAEFIRRVFEKMGFDGIIADAYHFFGPSRGIGGTPGAAMKGVTPGTYHYIPFEPNQIKSKFNRGTWDPTDPRIMYGIGGAAALPTAGALMADDDDDLLKSSM
;
A
#
# COMPACT_ATOMS: atom_id res chain seq x y z
N ALA A 1 0.69 43.92 -33.41
CA ALA A 1 1.67 43.32 -32.47
C ALA A 1 1.10 41.98 -32.02
N PRO A 2 1.91 40.94 -31.74
CA PRO A 2 1.42 39.74 -31.08
C PRO A 2 1.01 40.10 -29.65
N GLU A 3 -0.11 39.55 -29.18
CA GLU A 3 -0.58 39.74 -27.81
C GLU A 3 0.38 39.07 -26.82
N ALA A 4 0.55 39.68 -25.65
CA ALA A 4 1.33 39.08 -24.58
C ALA A 4 0.63 37.80 -24.07
N PRO A 5 1.37 36.73 -23.75
CA PRO A 5 0.76 35.50 -23.25
C PRO A 5 0.02 35.80 -21.94
N VAL A 6 -1.25 35.44 -21.88
CA VAL A 6 -2.05 35.50 -20.65
C VAL A 6 -1.34 34.70 -19.57
N ALA A 7 -0.94 35.38 -18.49
CA ALA A 7 -0.22 34.75 -17.40
C ALA A 7 -1.06 33.59 -16.83
N ALA A 8 -0.53 32.37 -16.91
CA ALA A 8 -1.17 31.20 -16.33
C ALA A 8 -1.40 31.45 -14.82
N LYS A 9 -2.66 31.38 -14.40
CA LYS A 9 -3.04 31.48 -12.99
C LYS A 9 -2.25 30.40 -12.22
N PRO A 10 -1.48 30.75 -11.17
CA PRO A 10 -0.65 29.76 -10.48
C PRO A 10 -1.54 28.63 -9.93
N PRO A 11 -1.06 27.37 -9.97
CA PRO A 11 -1.82 26.25 -9.44
C PRO A 11 -2.13 26.50 -7.97
N VAL A 12 -3.39 26.36 -7.58
CA VAL A 12 -3.80 26.46 -6.18
C VAL A 12 -3.13 25.31 -5.44
N ALA A 13 -2.18 25.63 -4.56
CA ALA A 13 -1.47 24.63 -3.76
C ALA A 13 -2.48 23.77 -2.99
N ALA A 14 -2.33 22.44 -3.07
CA ALA A 14 -3.19 21.52 -2.35
C ALA A 14 -2.96 21.68 -0.85
N VAL A 15 -3.96 22.24 -0.15
CA VAL A 15 -3.93 22.39 1.31
C VAL A 15 -3.90 21.01 1.96
N GLU A 16 -2.90 20.76 2.79
CA GLU A 16 -2.77 19.52 3.57
C GLU A 16 -3.88 19.41 4.61
N ALA A 17 -4.34 18.18 4.84
CA ALA A 17 -5.39 17.92 5.80
C ALA A 17 -4.87 18.00 7.24
N ALA A 18 -5.63 18.63 8.12
CA ALA A 18 -5.29 18.74 9.54
C ALA A 18 -5.38 17.37 10.22
N THR A 19 -4.30 16.95 10.91
CA THR A 19 -4.21 15.66 11.62
C THR A 19 -4.54 15.77 13.11
N ASP A 20 -4.82 16.98 13.60
CA ASP A 20 -5.20 17.24 14.99
C ASP A 20 -6.73 17.27 15.21
N THR A 21 -7.55 17.08 14.16
CA THR A 21 -9.01 17.07 14.29
C THR A 21 -9.53 15.80 14.98
N PRO A 22 -10.73 15.85 15.60
CA PRO A 22 -11.37 14.68 16.19
C PRO A 22 -11.59 13.53 15.19
N GLU A 23 -11.95 13.86 13.94
CA GLU A 23 -12.26 12.91 12.88
C GLU A 23 -11.01 12.15 12.45
N PHE A 24 -9.90 12.87 12.20
CA PHE A 24 -8.62 12.23 11.90
C PHE A 24 -8.18 11.31 13.03
N LYS A 25 -8.25 11.79 14.28
CA LYS A 25 -7.85 11.00 15.47
C LYS A 25 -8.71 9.76 15.66
N ALA A 26 -10.01 9.84 15.40
CA ALA A 26 -10.92 8.70 15.47
C ALA A 26 -10.66 7.66 14.37
N TRP A 27 -10.32 8.10 13.14
CA TRP A 27 -9.97 7.21 12.04
C TRP A 27 -8.59 6.59 12.20
N PHE A 28 -7.55 7.41 12.42
CA PHE A 28 -6.16 6.96 12.51
C PHE A 28 -5.92 6.10 13.77
N GLY A 29 -6.64 6.41 14.86
CA GLY A 29 -6.79 5.53 16.01
C GLY A 29 -5.46 5.08 16.62
N GLY A 30 -5.33 3.77 16.83
CA GLY A 30 -4.13 3.13 17.36
C GLY A 30 -3.08 2.75 16.31
N SER A 31 -3.10 3.36 15.12
CA SER A 31 -2.22 2.97 13.99
C SER A 31 -0.73 2.98 14.36
N LYS A 32 0.01 2.02 13.80
CA LYS A 32 1.46 1.86 13.94
C LYS A 32 2.26 2.51 12.82
N VAL A 33 1.59 3.12 11.84
CA VAL A 33 2.24 3.85 10.72
C VAL A 33 2.59 5.26 11.18
N VAL A 34 3.56 5.34 12.09
CA VAL A 34 3.99 6.58 12.76
C VAL A 34 5.48 6.84 12.57
N ASP A 35 5.89 8.10 12.73
CA ASP A 35 7.29 8.50 12.76
C ASP A 35 7.95 8.21 14.12
N ALA A 36 9.22 8.59 14.28
CA ALA A 36 9.97 8.38 15.52
C ALA A 36 9.44 9.18 16.73
N ASP A 37 8.65 10.24 16.51
CA ASP A 37 7.96 11.00 17.55
C ASP A 37 6.57 10.43 17.88
N GLY A 38 6.13 9.38 17.17
CA GLY A 38 4.79 8.80 17.27
C GLY A 38 3.70 9.60 16.53
N LYS A 39 4.07 10.53 15.64
CA LYS A 39 3.12 11.28 14.82
C LYS A 39 2.72 10.48 13.57
N PRO A 40 1.54 10.73 12.97
CA PRO A 40 1.12 10.04 11.75
C PRO A 40 2.15 10.18 10.62
N LEU A 41 2.67 9.06 10.14
CA LEU A 41 3.66 9.04 9.06
C LEU A 41 2.96 9.17 7.71
N VAL A 42 3.45 10.11 6.89
CA VAL A 42 3.09 10.17 5.47
C VAL A 42 3.90 9.12 4.72
N VAL A 43 3.21 8.27 3.97
CA VAL A 43 3.83 7.31 3.04
C VAL A 43 3.32 7.54 1.63
N TYR A 44 4.01 6.98 0.65
CA TYR A 44 3.91 7.38 -0.75
C TYR A 44 3.57 6.20 -1.67
N HIS A 45 2.78 6.47 -2.71
CA HIS A 45 2.46 5.52 -3.78
C HIS A 45 2.53 6.23 -5.14
N ALA A 46 3.18 5.62 -6.13
CA ALA A 46 3.15 6.13 -7.51
C ALA A 46 1.96 5.55 -8.28
N THR A 47 1.23 6.41 -8.97
CA THR A 47 0.17 6.02 -9.91
C THR A 47 0.32 6.77 -11.23
N SER A 48 -0.09 6.14 -12.33
CA SER A 48 -0.27 6.78 -13.64
C SER A 48 -1.76 6.86 -14.05
N ARG A 49 -2.66 6.77 -13.08
CA ARG A 49 -4.11 6.67 -13.26
C ARG A 49 -4.84 7.53 -12.22
N ASP A 50 -5.90 8.19 -12.66
CA ASP A 50 -6.89 8.81 -11.79
C ASP A 50 -7.79 7.74 -11.16
N PHE A 51 -8.01 7.82 -9.84
CA PHE A 51 -8.93 6.97 -9.11
C PHE A 51 -9.36 7.62 -7.78
N ASP A 52 -10.57 7.32 -7.32
CA ASP A 52 -11.06 7.78 -6.02
C ASP A 52 -10.71 6.85 -4.85
N ALA A 53 -10.49 5.56 -5.13
CA ALA A 53 -10.26 4.52 -4.13
C ALA A 53 -9.21 3.50 -4.60
N PHE A 54 -8.35 3.07 -3.68
CA PHE A 54 -7.38 2.00 -3.93
C PHE A 54 -8.07 0.63 -4.08
N LYS A 55 -7.38 -0.32 -4.72
CA LYS A 55 -7.78 -1.73 -4.84
C LYS A 55 -6.54 -2.62 -4.74
N PRO A 56 -6.63 -3.84 -4.18
CA PRO A 56 -5.53 -4.79 -4.17
C PRO A 56 -4.99 -5.06 -5.59
N GLY A 57 -3.67 -5.10 -5.71
CA GLY A 57 -2.96 -5.41 -6.96
C GLY A 57 -2.91 -6.90 -7.27
N SER A 58 -1.97 -7.30 -8.11
CA SER A 58 -1.80 -8.72 -8.47
C SER A 58 -1.30 -9.58 -7.28
N PRO A 59 -1.76 -10.83 -7.13
CA PRO A 59 -1.15 -11.83 -6.24
C PRO A 59 0.28 -12.24 -6.65
N ASP A 60 0.84 -11.66 -7.73
CA ASP A 60 2.27 -11.70 -8.07
C ASP A 60 3.12 -10.71 -7.23
N GLY A 61 2.50 -9.81 -6.46
CA GLY A 61 3.21 -8.84 -5.60
C GLY A 61 4.13 -9.49 -4.56
N GLY A 62 5.19 -8.77 -4.15
CA GLY A 62 6.24 -9.28 -3.27
C GLY A 62 5.75 -9.89 -1.96
N PHE A 63 4.67 -9.32 -1.40
CA PHE A 63 3.95 -9.75 -0.20
C PHE A 63 2.48 -10.14 -0.50
N GLY A 64 2.17 -10.53 -1.74
CA GLY A 64 0.82 -10.95 -2.17
C GLY A 64 -0.05 -9.81 -2.75
N SER A 65 -1.34 -10.11 -2.92
CA SER A 65 -2.36 -9.21 -3.47
C SER A 65 -2.77 -8.13 -2.47
N SER A 66 -2.25 -6.91 -2.64
CA SER A 66 -2.51 -5.78 -1.74
C SER A 66 -2.09 -4.45 -2.40
N MET A 67 -2.19 -3.35 -1.67
CA MET A 67 -1.72 -2.01 -2.03
C MET A 67 -0.33 -1.79 -1.41
N TYR A 68 0.60 -1.17 -2.13
CA TYR A 68 1.99 -1.02 -1.70
C TYR A 68 2.37 0.45 -1.55
N PHE A 69 2.95 0.81 -0.41
CA PHE A 69 3.40 2.17 -0.10
C PHE A 69 4.82 2.13 0.47
N SER A 70 5.60 3.20 0.25
CA SER A 70 6.95 3.36 0.82
C SER A 70 7.07 4.65 1.62
N ASN A 71 7.88 4.66 2.67
CA ASN A 71 8.25 5.91 3.37
C ASN A 71 9.32 6.72 2.61
N SER A 72 9.93 6.17 1.55
CA SER A 72 10.97 6.83 0.76
C SER A 72 10.44 7.33 -0.57
N THR A 73 10.52 8.63 -0.80
CA THR A 73 10.23 9.22 -2.12
C THR A 73 11.23 8.77 -3.18
N ASP A 74 12.48 8.46 -2.81
CA ASP A 74 13.51 8.02 -3.76
C ASP A 74 13.23 6.61 -4.29
N ASP A 75 12.78 5.71 -3.42
CA ASP A 75 12.29 4.38 -3.80
C ASP A 75 11.07 4.47 -4.73
N ILE A 76 10.07 5.29 -4.38
CA ILE A 76 8.91 5.54 -5.23
C ILE A 76 9.32 6.11 -6.60
N ASN A 77 10.14 7.16 -6.61
CA ASN A 77 10.54 7.83 -7.84
C ASN A 77 11.39 6.94 -8.76
N LEU A 78 12.27 6.10 -8.20
CA LEU A 78 13.22 5.32 -8.99
C LEU A 78 12.66 3.97 -9.47
N ASN A 79 11.70 3.36 -8.77
CA ASN A 79 11.17 2.04 -9.11
C ASN A 79 9.73 2.05 -9.64
N TYR A 80 8.90 3.02 -9.21
CA TYR A 80 7.45 2.99 -9.42
C TYR A 80 6.88 4.21 -10.17
N ALA A 81 7.55 5.37 -10.14
CA ALA A 81 7.22 6.56 -10.92
C ALA A 81 8.17 6.80 -12.12
N ASN A 82 8.84 5.76 -12.59
CA ASN A 82 9.81 5.83 -13.70
C ASN A 82 9.51 4.72 -14.72
N ILE A 83 9.49 5.10 -16.00
CA ILE A 83 9.33 4.19 -17.15
C ILE A 83 10.44 3.12 -17.24
N GLU A 84 11.64 3.41 -16.71
CA GLU A 84 12.75 2.46 -16.58
C GLU A 84 12.70 1.62 -15.28
N GLY A 85 11.71 1.85 -14.41
CA GLY A 85 11.50 1.09 -13.19
C GLY A 85 11.02 -0.34 -13.50
N PRO A 86 11.39 -1.36 -12.68
CA PRO A 86 11.07 -2.75 -12.99
C PRO A 86 9.56 -3.05 -13.05
N ASP A 87 8.73 -2.33 -12.29
CA ASP A 87 7.26 -2.46 -12.34
C ASP A 87 6.69 -1.96 -13.68
N ILE A 88 7.07 -0.75 -14.09
CA ILE A 88 6.57 -0.13 -15.32
C ILE A 88 7.10 -0.87 -16.55
N ALA A 89 8.37 -1.29 -16.54
CA ALA A 89 8.94 -2.13 -17.58
C ALA A 89 8.16 -3.45 -17.74
N ALA A 90 7.78 -4.11 -16.64
CA ALA A 90 6.96 -5.32 -16.69
C ALA A 90 5.54 -5.05 -17.23
N ARG A 91 4.88 -3.98 -16.76
CA ARG A 91 3.53 -3.60 -17.19
C ARG A 91 3.46 -3.16 -18.65
N MET A 92 4.47 -2.44 -19.15
CA MET A 92 4.62 -2.14 -20.57
C MET A 92 4.89 -3.41 -21.41
N ALA A 93 5.74 -4.33 -20.92
CA ALA A 93 5.97 -5.61 -21.59
C ALA A 93 4.71 -6.50 -21.65
N HIS A 94 3.78 -6.32 -20.71
CA HIS A 94 2.44 -6.93 -20.73
C HIS A 94 1.38 -6.11 -21.49
N GLY A 95 1.72 -4.94 -22.05
CA GLY A 95 0.80 -4.07 -22.79
C GLY A 95 -0.24 -3.34 -21.92
N GLU A 96 -0.07 -3.35 -20.59
CA GLU A 96 -0.99 -2.70 -19.63
C GLU A 96 -0.81 -1.18 -19.53
N VAL A 97 0.28 -0.68 -20.13
CA VAL A 97 0.69 0.73 -20.21
C VAL A 97 1.21 0.98 -21.62
N VAL A 98 0.73 2.06 -22.25
CA VAL A 98 1.09 2.45 -23.63
C VAL A 98 1.40 3.94 -23.66
N GLY A 99 2.53 4.33 -24.28
CA GLY A 99 3.01 5.71 -24.34
C GLY A 99 3.94 6.07 -23.18
N ASP A 100 4.11 7.36 -22.93
CA ASP A 100 4.87 7.91 -21.80
C ASP A 100 3.90 8.25 -20.64
N PRO A 101 3.73 7.38 -19.63
CA PRO A 101 2.79 7.61 -18.53
C PRO A 101 3.25 8.76 -17.63
N GLN A 102 2.41 9.79 -17.51
CA GLN A 102 2.60 10.79 -16.45
C GLN A 102 2.32 10.15 -15.09
N PHE A 103 3.33 10.11 -14.23
CA PHE A 103 3.21 9.59 -12.87
C PHE A 103 2.92 10.70 -11.86
N SER A 104 1.99 10.41 -10.94
CA SER A 104 1.76 11.19 -9.73
C SER A 104 2.21 10.38 -8.51
N VAL A 105 3.00 11.00 -7.64
CA VAL A 105 3.30 10.46 -6.31
C VAL A 105 2.24 10.95 -5.34
N MET A 106 1.46 10.01 -4.82
CA MET A 106 0.36 10.27 -3.90
C MET A 106 0.83 10.12 -2.44
N PRO A 107 0.88 11.20 -1.64
CA PRO A 107 1.09 11.11 -0.21
C PRO A 107 -0.21 10.68 0.50
N VAL A 108 -0.13 9.69 1.38
CA VAL A 108 -1.25 9.13 2.15
C VAL A 108 -0.87 8.93 3.61
N TYR A 109 -1.89 8.85 4.46
CA TYR A 109 -1.81 8.22 5.77
C TYR A 109 -2.40 6.80 5.67
N ILE A 110 -1.90 5.89 6.51
CA ILE A 110 -2.42 4.52 6.61
C ILE A 110 -2.84 4.19 8.05
N LYS A 111 -4.06 3.67 8.20
CA LYS A 111 -4.58 3.10 9.43
C LYS A 111 -4.26 1.60 9.49
N MET A 112 -3.21 1.23 10.23
CA MET A 112 -2.80 -0.16 10.46
C MET A 112 -2.56 -0.34 11.96
N GLU A 113 -3.56 -0.83 12.69
CA GLU A 113 -3.57 -0.94 14.16
C GLU A 113 -2.92 -2.24 14.64
N ASN A 114 -2.98 -3.30 13.83
CA ASN A 114 -2.43 -4.64 14.11
C ASN A 114 -1.58 -5.17 12.92
N PRO A 115 -0.43 -4.53 12.61
CA PRO A 115 0.47 -4.99 11.56
C PRO A 115 1.20 -6.30 11.90
N VAL A 116 1.55 -7.06 10.87
CA VAL A 116 2.70 -7.97 10.91
C VAL A 116 3.98 -7.20 10.62
N TYR A 117 4.98 -7.33 11.48
CA TYR A 117 6.32 -6.82 11.26
C TYR A 117 7.21 -7.86 10.58
N LEU A 118 7.67 -7.55 9.37
CA LEU A 118 8.72 -8.25 8.64
C LEU A 118 10.00 -7.41 8.65
N ASP A 119 10.52 -7.15 9.85
CA ASP A 119 11.73 -6.39 10.12
C ASP A 119 12.73 -7.25 10.92
N PRO A 120 13.77 -7.82 10.29
CA PRO A 120 14.77 -8.63 10.97
C PRO A 120 15.60 -7.88 12.01
N SER A 121 15.58 -6.54 12.01
CA SER A 121 16.24 -5.70 13.01
C SER A 121 15.33 -5.37 14.20
N GLY A 122 14.03 -5.64 14.09
CA GLY A 122 13.01 -5.37 15.11
C GLY A 122 12.77 -3.88 15.40
N LYS A 123 13.34 -2.96 14.60
CA LYS A 123 13.30 -1.50 14.86
C LYS A 123 11.88 -0.94 14.81
N THR A 124 11.07 -1.39 13.85
CA THR A 124 9.66 -0.96 13.74
C THR A 124 8.71 -1.75 14.64
N GLY A 125 9.16 -2.91 15.14
CA GLY A 125 8.37 -3.86 15.92
C GLY A 125 8.75 -5.29 15.59
N ARG A 126 8.12 -6.25 16.28
CA ARG A 126 8.29 -7.69 16.04
C ARG A 126 6.97 -8.41 16.30
N THR A 127 6.58 -9.30 15.38
CA THR A 127 5.38 -10.14 15.53
C THR A 127 5.80 -11.55 15.90
N VAL A 128 5.48 -11.99 17.12
CA VAL A 128 5.88 -13.29 17.68
C VAL A 128 4.69 -14.24 17.74
N PHE A 129 4.93 -15.52 17.45
CA PHE A 129 3.99 -16.61 17.64
C PHE A 129 4.43 -17.49 18.82
N ASN A 130 3.64 -17.44 19.90
CA ASN A 130 3.85 -18.15 21.15
C ASN A 130 2.96 -19.39 21.29
N GLU A 131 3.43 -20.34 22.10
CA GLU A 131 2.74 -21.61 22.40
C GLU A 131 1.37 -21.42 23.08
N THR A 132 1.18 -20.31 23.80
CA THR A 132 -0.01 -20.05 24.63
C THR A 132 -1.25 -19.61 23.85
N GLY A 133 -1.17 -19.44 22.53
CA GLY A 133 -2.37 -19.32 21.68
C GLY A 133 -2.12 -18.96 20.22
N SER A 134 -1.18 -18.05 19.96
CA SER A 134 -0.97 -17.52 18.60
C SER A 134 -0.38 -18.53 17.61
N VAL A 135 0.34 -19.55 18.10
CA VAL A 135 0.73 -20.73 17.30
C VAL A 135 -0.47 -21.56 16.84
N VAL A 136 -1.47 -21.76 17.71
CA VAL A 136 -2.67 -22.54 17.34
C VAL A 136 -3.43 -21.81 16.24
N GLN A 137 -3.61 -20.50 16.40
CA GLN A 137 -4.19 -19.62 15.39
C GLN A 137 -3.40 -19.65 14.06
N LEU A 138 -2.06 -19.68 14.11
CA LEU A 138 -1.22 -19.83 12.91
C LEU A 138 -1.44 -21.18 12.21
N LEU A 139 -1.48 -22.28 12.97
CA LEU A 139 -1.67 -23.63 12.44
C LEU A 139 -3.08 -23.83 11.85
N GLU A 140 -4.10 -23.22 12.44
CA GLU A 140 -5.48 -23.18 11.95
C GLU A 140 -5.60 -22.30 10.70
N ALA A 141 -5.02 -21.09 10.71
CA ALA A 141 -4.99 -20.20 9.55
C ALA A 141 -4.27 -20.84 8.34
N ILE A 142 -3.20 -21.61 8.58
CA ILE A 142 -2.50 -22.38 7.53
C ILE A 142 -3.43 -23.43 6.90
N ASP A 143 -4.22 -24.17 7.69
CA ASP A 143 -5.17 -25.16 7.15
C ASP A 143 -6.30 -24.49 6.37
N ASP A 144 -6.95 -23.50 6.97
CA ASP A 144 -8.10 -22.79 6.40
C ASP A 144 -7.75 -22.12 5.07
N VAL A 145 -6.61 -21.41 5.01
CA VAL A 145 -6.14 -20.75 3.78
C VAL A 145 -5.74 -21.78 2.73
N ALA A 146 -5.17 -22.92 3.13
CA ALA A 146 -4.68 -23.92 2.17
C ALA A 146 -5.77 -24.61 1.35
N VAL A 147 -7.04 -24.53 1.77
CA VAL A 147 -8.20 -25.03 1.02
C VAL A 147 -8.31 -24.37 -0.36
N ASP A 148 -7.96 -23.08 -0.46
CA ASP A 148 -7.97 -22.32 -1.73
C ASP A 148 -6.81 -22.68 -2.68
N PHE A 149 -5.80 -23.42 -2.20
CA PHE A 149 -4.55 -23.65 -2.94
C PHE A 149 -4.45 -25.09 -3.46
N TYR A 150 -4.32 -25.22 -4.78
CA TYR A 150 -4.30 -26.51 -5.47
C TYR A 150 -3.06 -27.35 -5.09
N LYS A 151 -3.29 -28.63 -4.77
CA LYS A 151 -2.27 -29.64 -4.39
C LYS A 151 -1.31 -29.18 -3.26
N SER A 152 -1.78 -28.29 -2.39
CA SER A 152 -0.99 -27.70 -1.29
C SER A 152 -0.63 -28.68 -0.16
N SER A 153 -1.34 -29.80 0.01
CA SER A 153 -1.31 -30.63 1.22
C SER A 153 0.08 -31.11 1.68
N ALA A 154 1.00 -31.39 0.75
CA ALA A 154 2.38 -31.74 1.08
C ALA A 154 3.21 -30.53 1.55
N SER A 155 2.97 -29.35 0.99
CA SER A 155 3.55 -28.07 1.42
C SER A 155 3.02 -27.67 2.80
N VAL A 156 1.70 -27.78 3.01
CA VAL A 156 1.01 -27.52 4.28
C VAL A 156 1.60 -28.36 5.40
N ARG A 157 1.69 -29.69 5.21
CA ARG A 157 2.25 -30.59 6.22
C ARG A 157 3.67 -30.15 6.63
N LYS A 158 4.58 -30.02 5.65
CA LYS A 158 5.96 -29.55 5.88
C LYS A 158 6.06 -28.18 6.55
N LEU A 159 5.08 -27.30 6.37
CA LEU A 159 5.10 -25.95 6.94
C LEU A 159 4.60 -25.99 8.39
N LYS A 160 3.54 -26.76 8.66
CA LYS A 160 3.05 -27.00 10.03
C LYS A 160 4.04 -27.79 10.87
N ASP A 161 4.77 -28.73 10.27
CA ASP A 161 5.83 -29.47 10.95
C ASP A 161 6.96 -28.52 11.36
N PHE A 162 7.44 -27.65 10.46
CA PHE A 162 8.38 -26.58 10.79
C PHE A 162 7.87 -25.62 11.90
N VAL A 163 6.59 -25.23 11.87
CA VAL A 163 6.00 -24.36 12.91
C VAL A 163 6.06 -25.04 14.28
N ARG A 164 5.86 -26.37 14.37
CA ARG A 164 5.99 -27.12 15.62
C ARG A 164 7.45 -27.28 16.05
N GLU A 165 8.33 -27.71 15.15
CA GLU A 165 9.77 -27.85 15.38
C GLU A 165 10.42 -26.53 15.87
N SER A 166 9.94 -25.38 15.38
CA SER A 166 10.46 -24.06 15.79
C SER A 166 10.21 -23.75 17.26
N LEU A 167 9.19 -24.34 17.88
CA LEU A 167 8.80 -24.11 19.27
C LEU A 167 9.60 -24.99 20.23
N GLU A 168 9.85 -26.24 19.85
CA GLU A 168 10.79 -27.14 20.55
C GLU A 168 12.21 -26.55 20.65
N HIS A 169 12.53 -25.56 19.82
CA HIS A 169 13.82 -24.88 19.77
C HIS A 169 13.77 -23.38 20.16
N GLY A 170 12.60 -22.86 20.55
CA GLY A 170 12.45 -21.49 21.05
C GLY A 170 11.22 -20.76 20.51
N GLU A 171 11.46 -19.58 19.93
CA GLU A 171 10.42 -18.63 19.53
C GLU A 171 10.35 -18.51 18.01
N LEU A 172 9.15 -18.64 17.43
CA LEU A 172 8.90 -18.36 16.01
C LEU A 172 8.34 -16.93 15.87
N ASP A 173 8.99 -16.09 15.07
CA ASP A 173 8.43 -14.80 14.65
C ASP A 173 7.93 -14.83 13.19
N ALA A 174 7.17 -13.81 12.82
CA ALA A 174 6.60 -13.68 11.48
C ALA A 174 7.67 -13.57 10.38
N MET A 175 8.85 -13.04 10.71
CA MET A 175 9.97 -12.96 9.77
C MET A 175 10.57 -14.34 9.50
N GLY A 176 10.74 -15.17 10.53
CA GLY A 176 11.15 -16.57 10.42
C GLY A 176 10.13 -17.42 9.65
N PHE A 177 8.83 -17.27 9.97
CA PHE A 177 7.76 -17.92 9.23
C PHE A 177 7.73 -17.51 7.75
N TYR A 178 7.83 -16.21 7.45
CA TYR A 178 7.87 -15.68 6.08
C TYR A 178 9.10 -16.22 5.32
N ALA A 179 10.29 -16.17 5.93
CA ALA A 179 11.52 -16.64 5.32
C ALA A 179 11.46 -18.14 4.97
N GLU A 180 10.87 -18.95 5.85
CA GLU A 180 10.71 -20.38 5.61
C GLU A 180 9.64 -20.66 4.54
N ALA A 181 8.45 -20.08 4.63
CA ALA A 181 7.39 -20.29 3.64
C ALA A 181 7.76 -19.78 2.23
N LYS A 182 8.68 -18.82 2.12
CA LYS A 182 9.27 -18.33 0.85
C LYS A 182 10.49 -19.14 0.35
N ARG A 183 10.99 -20.11 1.13
CA ARG A 183 12.25 -20.84 0.84
C ARG A 183 12.17 -21.55 -0.52
N PRO A 184 13.05 -21.23 -1.50
CA PRO A 184 12.93 -21.71 -2.87
C PRO A 184 12.87 -23.24 -2.98
N GLY A 185 11.89 -23.76 -3.72
CA GLY A 185 11.73 -25.20 -3.99
C GLY A 185 11.23 -26.06 -2.82
N ARG A 186 11.04 -25.51 -1.60
CA ARG A 186 10.55 -26.28 -0.45
C ARG A 186 9.03 -26.37 -0.38
N TYR A 187 8.37 -25.25 -0.68
CA TYR A 187 6.91 -25.08 -0.59
C TYR A 187 6.32 -24.65 -1.92
N TYR A 188 5.22 -25.30 -2.30
CA TYR A 188 4.45 -25.03 -3.51
C TYR A 188 3.01 -24.75 -3.12
N PHE A 189 2.62 -23.49 -3.26
CA PHE A 189 1.23 -23.04 -3.19
C PHE A 189 0.85 -22.52 -4.58
N ASN A 190 -0.24 -23.01 -5.16
CA ASN A 190 -0.76 -22.58 -6.48
C ASN A 190 -2.21 -22.14 -6.32
N ILE A 191 -2.55 -20.96 -6.85
CA ILE A 191 -3.91 -20.45 -6.95
C ILE A 191 -4.08 -19.71 -8.27
N GLY A 192 -5.23 -19.86 -8.92
CA GLY A 192 -5.51 -19.27 -10.24
C GLY A 192 -4.65 -19.84 -11.38
N GLY A 193 -4.15 -21.07 -11.25
CA GLY A 193 -3.38 -21.75 -12.29
C GLY A 193 -1.92 -21.31 -12.43
N LYS A 194 -1.44 -20.35 -11.61
CA LYS A 194 -0.01 -19.99 -11.52
C LYS A 194 0.67 -20.66 -10.33
N ASP A 195 1.80 -21.31 -10.59
CA ASP A 195 2.64 -21.91 -9.55
C ASP A 195 3.35 -20.85 -8.68
N ARG A 196 3.76 -21.26 -7.46
CA ARG A 196 4.63 -20.52 -6.53
C ARG A 196 4.03 -19.23 -5.94
N ARG A 197 2.72 -19.22 -5.71
CA ARG A 197 1.93 -18.18 -5.02
C ARG A 197 2.20 -18.05 -3.51
N ASN A 198 3.42 -18.36 -3.04
CA ASN A 198 3.74 -18.43 -1.62
C ASN A 198 3.57 -17.08 -0.90
N ALA A 199 3.80 -15.95 -1.59
CA ALA A 199 3.58 -14.62 -1.01
C ALA A 199 2.10 -14.38 -0.68
N GLU A 200 1.20 -14.71 -1.61
CA GLU A 200 -0.25 -14.60 -1.43
C GLU A 200 -0.77 -15.58 -0.37
N PHE A 201 -0.20 -16.80 -0.30
CA PHE A 201 -0.51 -17.74 0.78
C PHE A 201 -0.18 -17.15 2.15
N ILE A 202 1.04 -16.61 2.34
CA ILE A 202 1.46 -16.02 3.61
C ILE A 202 0.62 -14.78 3.97
N ARG A 203 0.32 -13.93 2.98
CA ARG A 203 -0.57 -12.76 3.16
C ARG A 203 -1.94 -13.18 3.71
N ARG A 204 -2.58 -14.17 3.06
CA ARG A 204 -3.87 -14.72 3.52
C ARG A 204 -3.80 -15.35 4.90
N VAL A 205 -2.70 -16.02 5.25
CA VAL A 205 -2.50 -16.57 6.60
C VAL A 205 -2.46 -15.45 7.63
N PHE A 206 -1.71 -14.37 7.39
CA PHE A 206 -1.67 -13.22 8.30
C PHE A 206 -3.01 -12.49 8.40
N GLU A 207 -3.68 -12.24 7.28
CA GLU A 207 -5.04 -11.68 7.22
C GLU A 207 -6.05 -12.55 8.00
N LYS A 208 -6.00 -13.88 7.83
CA LYS A 208 -6.82 -14.86 8.55
C LYS A 208 -6.55 -14.90 10.06
N MET A 209 -5.33 -14.59 10.49
CA MET A 209 -4.97 -14.42 11.91
C MET A 209 -5.44 -13.08 12.51
N GLY A 210 -6.05 -12.19 11.72
CA GLY A 210 -6.57 -10.90 12.18
C GLY A 210 -5.55 -9.76 12.18
N PHE A 211 -4.43 -9.91 11.46
CA PHE A 211 -3.55 -8.77 11.16
C PHE A 211 -4.16 -7.91 10.04
N ASP A 212 -4.01 -6.59 10.11
CA ASP A 212 -4.60 -5.63 9.17
C ASP A 212 -3.60 -5.08 8.13
N GLY A 213 -2.37 -5.59 8.12
CA GLY A 213 -1.39 -5.30 7.09
C GLY A 213 -0.01 -5.83 7.42
N ILE A 214 0.97 -5.48 6.57
CA ILE A 214 2.38 -5.79 6.76
C ILE A 214 3.20 -4.49 6.76
N ILE A 215 4.15 -4.39 7.69
CA ILE A 215 5.23 -3.41 7.69
C ILE A 215 6.54 -4.19 7.47
N ALA A 216 7.21 -3.96 6.34
CA ALA A 216 8.37 -4.74 5.91
C ALA A 216 9.62 -3.86 5.72
N ASP A 217 10.78 -4.32 6.21
CA ASP A 217 12.08 -3.71 5.90
C ASP A 217 12.39 -3.89 4.40
N ALA A 218 12.09 -2.87 3.60
CA ALA A 218 12.24 -2.91 2.15
C ALA A 218 13.72 -3.07 1.77
N TYR A 219 14.65 -2.52 2.56
CA TYR A 219 16.08 -2.69 2.35
C TYR A 219 16.54 -4.14 2.57
N HIS A 220 15.96 -4.85 3.54
CA HIS A 220 16.22 -6.27 3.71
C HIS A 220 15.74 -7.11 2.50
N PHE A 221 14.56 -6.82 1.96
CA PHE A 221 13.95 -7.63 0.91
C PHE A 221 14.36 -7.28 -0.52
N PHE A 222 14.72 -6.02 -0.76
CA PHE A 222 14.90 -5.45 -2.10
C PHE A 222 16.15 -4.58 -2.27
N GLY A 223 16.94 -4.39 -1.20
CA GLY A 223 18.20 -3.65 -1.27
C GLY A 223 19.28 -4.34 -2.12
N PRO A 224 20.42 -3.67 -2.37
CA PRO A 224 21.46 -4.12 -3.31
C PRO A 224 22.06 -5.51 -3.05
N SER A 225 21.91 -6.07 -1.85
CA SER A 225 22.40 -7.41 -1.50
C SER A 225 21.33 -8.52 -1.56
N ARG A 226 20.05 -8.19 -1.75
CA ARG A 226 18.93 -9.15 -1.78
C ARG A 226 17.85 -8.67 -2.75
N GLY A 227 17.77 -9.33 -3.92
CA GLY A 227 16.68 -9.10 -4.87
C GLY A 227 15.45 -9.94 -4.56
N ILE A 228 14.33 -9.62 -5.22
CA ILE A 228 13.05 -10.33 -5.08
C ILE A 228 13.25 -11.85 -5.22
N GLY A 229 12.86 -12.59 -4.18
CA GLY A 229 12.91 -14.06 -4.18
C GLY A 229 14.31 -14.68 -4.22
N GLY A 230 15.36 -13.91 -3.95
CA GLY A 230 16.75 -14.38 -3.97
C GLY A 230 17.41 -14.38 -5.36
N THR A 231 16.86 -13.65 -6.32
CA THR A 231 17.44 -13.54 -7.67
C THR A 231 18.55 -12.47 -7.69
N PRO A 232 19.81 -12.81 -8.03
CA PRO A 232 20.87 -11.81 -8.20
C PRO A 232 20.50 -10.83 -9.34
N GLY A 233 20.63 -9.52 -9.09
CA GLY A 233 20.31 -8.47 -10.05
C GLY A 233 18.90 -7.87 -9.93
N ALA A 234 18.01 -8.42 -9.10
CA ALA A 234 16.64 -7.92 -8.89
C ALA A 234 16.53 -6.94 -7.69
N ALA A 235 17.57 -6.13 -7.45
CA ALA A 235 17.56 -5.10 -6.41
C ALA A 235 16.90 -3.80 -6.92
N MET A 236 16.17 -3.13 -6.05
CA MET A 236 15.47 -1.88 -6.37
C MET A 236 16.35 -0.66 -6.10
N LYS A 237 16.34 0.31 -7.02
CA LYS A 237 17.15 1.55 -6.93
C LYS A 237 16.57 2.46 -5.85
N GLY A 238 17.39 3.21 -5.12
CA GLY A 238 16.87 4.14 -4.09
C GLY A 238 16.35 3.49 -2.80
N VAL A 239 16.19 2.16 -2.74
CA VAL A 239 15.92 1.44 -1.50
C VAL A 239 17.20 1.45 -0.65
N THR A 240 17.18 2.25 0.41
CA THR A 240 18.30 2.49 1.34
C THR A 240 17.94 2.05 2.77
N PRO A 241 18.92 1.85 3.67
CA PRO A 241 18.64 1.42 5.04
C PRO A 241 17.66 2.38 5.75
N GLY A 242 16.55 1.84 6.27
CA GLY A 242 15.45 2.64 6.83
C GLY A 242 14.29 2.90 5.84
N THR A 243 14.38 2.41 4.61
CA THR A 243 13.23 2.30 3.71
C THR A 243 12.33 1.15 4.16
N TYR A 244 11.06 1.43 4.41
CA TYR A 244 10.05 0.45 4.79
C TYR A 244 8.89 0.47 3.79
N HIS A 245 8.36 -0.71 3.48
CA HIS A 245 7.13 -0.87 2.73
C HIS A 245 5.96 -1.14 3.68
N TYR A 246 4.84 -0.49 3.42
CA TYR A 246 3.60 -0.57 4.17
C TYR A 246 2.52 -1.14 3.25
N ILE A 247 1.91 -2.25 3.66
CA ILE A 247 1.05 -3.09 2.83
C ILE A 247 -0.27 -3.34 3.59
N PRO A 248 -1.23 -2.38 3.58
CA PRO A 248 -2.55 -2.54 4.19
C PRO A 248 -3.40 -3.54 3.39
N PHE A 249 -4.20 -4.35 4.08
CA PHE A 249 -5.01 -5.36 3.41
C PHE A 249 -6.30 -4.79 2.81
N GLU A 250 -6.87 -3.73 3.38
CA GLU A 250 -8.16 -3.14 2.97
C GLU A 250 -8.05 -1.67 2.49
N PRO A 251 -8.80 -1.25 1.44
CA PRO A 251 -8.73 0.11 0.89
C PRO A 251 -9.11 1.25 1.85
N ASN A 252 -10.04 1.00 2.78
CA ASN A 252 -10.51 1.98 3.77
C ASN A 252 -9.43 2.38 4.80
N GLN A 253 -8.35 1.60 4.90
CA GLN A 253 -7.17 1.92 5.69
C GLN A 253 -6.35 3.07 5.10
N ILE A 254 -6.64 3.53 3.87
CA ILE A 254 -5.80 4.51 3.16
C ILE A 254 -6.59 5.79 2.90
N LYS A 255 -6.04 6.94 3.32
CA LYS A 255 -6.60 8.27 3.06
C LYS A 255 -5.49 9.22 2.61
N SER A 256 -5.76 10.06 1.63
CA SER A 256 -4.78 11.03 1.13
C SER A 256 -4.37 12.03 2.22
N LYS A 257 -3.12 12.50 2.16
CA LYS A 257 -2.68 13.67 2.95
C LYS A 257 -3.52 14.92 2.68
N PHE A 258 -4.22 14.97 1.54
CA PHE A 258 -5.09 16.08 1.14
C PHE A 258 -6.59 15.82 1.37
N ASN A 259 -6.96 14.77 2.13
CA ASN A 259 -8.36 14.42 2.41
C ASN A 259 -9.16 15.60 2.99
N ARG A 260 -10.41 15.77 2.54
CA ARG A 260 -11.32 16.84 3.01
C ARG A 260 -12.67 16.32 3.52
N GLY A 261 -12.80 15.00 3.65
CA GLY A 261 -13.97 14.34 4.24
C GLY A 261 -13.82 14.11 5.73
N THR A 262 -14.77 13.40 6.30
CA THR A 262 -14.85 13.08 7.75
C THR A 262 -13.96 11.90 8.15
N TRP A 263 -12.92 11.58 7.36
CA TRP A 263 -12.04 10.42 7.54
C TRP A 263 -12.79 9.09 7.73
N ASP A 264 -13.94 8.91 7.08
CA ASP A 264 -14.82 7.76 7.33
C ASP A 264 -14.08 6.39 7.14
N PRO A 265 -13.99 5.53 8.18
CA PRO A 265 -13.37 4.21 8.09
C PRO A 265 -14.20 3.19 7.30
N THR A 266 -15.42 3.51 6.86
CA THR A 266 -16.24 2.63 6.01
C THR A 266 -16.17 2.99 4.52
N ASP A 267 -15.70 4.20 4.20
CA ASP A 267 -15.56 4.68 2.82
C ASP A 267 -14.15 4.40 2.27
N PRO A 268 -13.99 3.65 1.15
CA PRO A 268 -12.67 3.42 0.55
C PRO A 268 -12.13 4.63 -0.23
N ARG A 269 -12.89 5.74 -0.33
CA ARG A 269 -12.43 6.95 -1.02
C ARG A 269 -11.32 7.66 -0.26
N ILE A 270 -10.25 7.98 -0.98
CA ILE A 270 -9.03 8.57 -0.41
C ILE A 270 -9.21 10.04 -0.01
N MET A 271 -10.20 10.75 -0.59
CA MET A 271 -10.46 12.18 -0.35
C MET A 271 -11.74 12.49 0.47
N TYR A 272 -12.69 11.55 0.57
CA TYR A 272 -14.09 11.81 0.98
C TYR A 272 -14.72 10.71 1.85
N GLY A 273 -15.93 11.01 2.34
CA GLY A 273 -16.83 10.24 3.22
C GLY A 273 -17.37 11.19 4.30
N ILE A 274 -18.61 11.17 4.78
CA ILE A 274 -19.91 10.65 4.28
C ILE A 274 -20.73 11.86 3.78
N GLY A 275 -21.61 11.80 2.77
CA GLY A 275 -21.98 10.68 1.88
C GLY A 275 -23.22 10.92 0.98
N GLY A 276 -23.75 12.15 0.91
CA GLY A 276 -24.96 12.52 0.16
C GLY A 276 -25.29 14.01 0.37
N ALA A 277 -25.47 14.75 -0.73
CA ALA A 277 -25.93 16.15 -0.76
C ALA A 277 -25.10 17.20 0.04
N ALA A 278 -23.85 17.41 -0.36
CA ALA A 278 -23.25 18.75 -0.33
C ALA A 278 -22.87 19.10 -1.78
N ALA A 279 -23.52 20.11 -2.33
CA ALA A 279 -23.40 20.42 -3.76
C ALA A 279 -21.95 20.80 -4.12
N LEU A 280 -21.47 20.24 -5.23
CA LEU A 280 -20.46 20.94 -6.03
C LEU A 280 -20.98 22.37 -6.27
N PRO A 281 -20.15 23.42 -6.12
CA PRO A 281 -20.45 24.66 -6.82
C PRO A 281 -20.40 24.32 -8.30
N THR A 282 -21.58 24.09 -8.89
CA THR A 282 -21.71 23.99 -10.34
C THR A 282 -21.14 25.27 -10.91
N ALA A 283 -20.16 25.13 -11.81
CA ALA A 283 -19.78 26.23 -12.69
C ALA A 283 -20.98 26.48 -13.61
N GLY A 284 -21.94 27.27 -13.12
CA GLY A 284 -23.18 27.59 -13.78
C GLY A 284 -22.92 28.49 -14.98
N ALA A 285 -22.63 27.88 -16.12
CA ALA A 285 -22.77 28.55 -17.41
C ALA A 285 -24.24 28.62 -17.79
N LEU A 286 -24.92 29.66 -17.32
CA LEU A 286 -26.09 30.28 -17.95
C LEU A 286 -25.76 31.78 -17.97
N MET A 287 -25.29 32.30 -19.09
CA MET A 287 -26.09 32.85 -20.19
C MET A 287 -26.60 34.27 -19.87
N ALA A 288 -26.63 35.09 -20.91
CA ALA A 288 -27.14 36.46 -20.93
C ALA A 288 -28.62 36.50 -20.46
N ASP A 289 -29.16 37.60 -19.96
CA ASP A 289 -29.32 38.86 -20.72
C ASP A 289 -29.28 40.13 -19.84
N ASP A 290 -28.79 41.19 -20.49
CA ASP A 290 -29.23 42.60 -20.48
C ASP A 290 -29.22 43.49 -19.21
N ASP A 291 -28.98 44.77 -19.55
CA ASP A 291 -29.27 46.02 -18.83
C ASP A 291 -28.63 46.25 -17.45
N ASP A 292 -27.48 46.96 -17.47
CA ASP A 292 -27.43 48.21 -16.71
C ASP A 292 -26.69 49.34 -17.44
N ASP A 293 -27.31 50.50 -17.33
CA ASP A 293 -27.14 51.79 -17.99
C ASP A 293 -25.76 52.42 -17.74
N LEU A 294 -25.08 52.92 -18.78
CA LEU A 294 -24.16 54.10 -18.70
C LEU A 294 -23.59 54.48 -20.08
N LEU A 295 -24.25 55.40 -20.79
CA LEU A 295 -23.61 56.56 -21.44
C LEU A 295 -24.65 57.56 -21.99
N LYS A 296 -24.87 58.63 -21.22
CA LYS A 296 -25.53 59.87 -21.69
C LYS A 296 -24.46 60.87 -22.17
N SER A 297 -24.89 61.83 -23.00
CA SER A 297 -24.12 62.97 -23.54
C SER A 297 -23.25 62.63 -24.77
N SER A 298 -23.29 63.36 -25.88
CA SER A 298 -24.10 64.53 -26.28
C SER A 298 -23.96 64.85 -27.78
N MET A 299 -25.03 65.39 -28.36
CA MET A 299 -25.11 66.12 -29.65
C MET A 299 -24.75 65.36 -30.93
#